data_AF-A0A8J3RX86-F1
#
_entry.id   AF-A0A8J3RX86-F1
#
_cell.length_a   1.000
_cell.length_b   1.000
_cell.length_c   1.000
_cell.angle_alpha   90.00
_cell.angle_beta   90.00
_cell.angle_gamma   90.00
#
_symmetry.space_group_name_H-M   'P 1'
#
loop_
_entity.id
_entity.type
_entity.pdbx_description
1 polymer ?
#
loop_
_entity_poly.entity_id
_entity_poly.type
_entity_poly.pdbx_seq_one_letter_code
_entity_poly.pdbx_strand_id
1 'polypeptide(L)'
;MPLATDRPAARHAREPGTLPRSFTALASVALAAVTGAAVWMLPTETDEWATPAQAAHSGGAEPASGGGSPAGRRSVVSGEPAAEARSASGSGVPVSPPGAASDSPASPLSPAPGGPSGFVTFVDAVREPLFDLPRTVRPGDARWFVLGHLTAGRNGCTPGWGGVQDPGTVPVTARLDLLRAMGGEAGLVFGGPMGRELASACASPGSLASAYRQAVSVHGATHVDFEVQDSADHAAIVRRAEAITALQREFRGAGRPLTVSFTLPATGTGLSPRDQMMVRTTREAGVRISAVNLLVPIRPAHAGQSRLRPVAAAVRAAEPQVAEALGAPTASGLVALTPVLVSPGDLSPADARKLVDFATRHDLAWLSTRGATPSLDVLRLLSSPPL
;
A
#
# COMPACT_ATOMS: atom_id res chain seq x y z
N MET A 1 70.20 -8.27 67.20
CA MET A 1 71.10 -8.23 66.03
C MET A 1 71.00 -9.59 65.36
N PRO A 2 70.72 -9.70 64.04
CA PRO A 2 71.36 -9.02 62.89
C PRO A 2 70.37 -8.12 62.11
N LEU A 3 70.77 -7.00 61.48
CA LEU A 3 71.52 -6.79 60.23
C LEU A 3 70.73 -7.09 58.94
N ALA A 4 70.13 -6.00 58.42
CA ALA A 4 69.95 -5.55 57.03
C ALA A 4 69.70 -6.57 55.91
N THR A 5 68.58 -6.37 55.19
CA THR A 5 68.60 -6.32 53.72
C THR A 5 67.71 -5.20 53.22
N ASP A 6 68.34 -4.29 52.49
CA ASP A 6 67.77 -3.18 51.75
C ASP A 6 67.32 -3.70 50.37
N ARG A 7 66.08 -3.43 49.94
CA ARG A 7 65.65 -3.62 48.55
C ARG A 7 64.65 -2.53 48.13
N PRO A 8 64.82 -1.94 46.94
CA PRO A 8 64.33 -0.60 46.62
C PRO A 8 62.86 -0.55 46.17
N ALA A 9 62.23 0.60 46.44
CA ALA A 9 60.91 0.98 45.95
C ALA A 9 60.86 1.04 44.42
N ALA A 10 59.97 0.25 43.81
CA ALA A 10 59.62 0.38 42.41
C ALA A 10 58.81 1.67 42.18
N ARG A 11 59.43 2.67 41.58
CA ARG A 11 58.74 3.82 40.98
C ARG A 11 58.06 3.34 39.70
N HIS A 12 56.72 3.31 39.67
CA HIS A 12 55.99 3.21 38.41
C HIS A 12 56.17 4.51 37.61
N ALA A 13 56.95 4.42 36.53
CA ALA A 13 57.01 5.44 35.50
C ALA A 13 55.64 5.52 34.79
N ARG A 14 55.04 6.72 34.74
CA ARG A 14 53.87 7.00 33.89
C ARG A 14 54.34 7.12 32.44
N GLU A 15 53.71 6.39 31.53
CA GLU A 15 53.87 6.62 30.08
C GLU A 15 53.41 8.04 29.72
N PRO A 16 54.22 8.81 28.97
CA PRO A 16 53.78 10.07 28.39
C PRO A 16 52.96 9.79 27.13
N GLY A 17 51.66 10.13 27.12
CA GLY A 17 50.87 10.04 25.89
C GLY A 17 49.34 9.99 26.02
N THR A 18 48.76 9.92 27.23
CA THR A 18 47.29 9.90 27.38
C THR A 18 46.75 11.20 27.95
N LEU A 19 45.95 11.90 27.14
CA LEU A 19 45.22 13.11 27.54
C LEU A 19 44.22 12.78 28.67
N PRO A 20 44.03 13.69 29.67
CA PRO A 20 43.07 13.47 30.74
C PRO A 20 41.66 13.29 30.19
N ARG A 21 40.90 12.32 30.73
CA ARG A 21 39.54 11.95 30.28
C ARG A 21 38.56 13.13 30.20
N SER A 22 38.80 14.21 30.94
CA SER A 22 38.04 15.46 30.91
C SER A 22 38.19 16.25 29.59
N PHE A 23 39.32 16.17 28.90
CA PHE A 23 39.53 16.87 27.62
C PHE A 23 38.86 16.18 26.43
N THR A 24 38.76 14.84 26.43
CA THR A 24 38.02 14.07 25.42
C THR A 24 36.52 14.35 25.47
N ALA A 25 35.94 14.54 26.66
CA ALA A 25 34.51 14.85 26.80
C ALA A 25 34.17 16.26 26.25
N LEU A 26 35.02 17.25 26.48
CA LEU A 26 34.80 18.62 26.00
C LEU A 26 34.99 18.76 24.48
N ALA A 27 35.94 18.05 23.88
CA ALA A 27 36.13 18.02 22.43
C ALA A 27 34.94 17.36 21.68
N SER A 28 34.26 16.40 22.34
CA SER A 28 33.12 15.67 21.75
C SER A 28 31.85 16.53 21.69
N VAL A 29 31.63 17.39 22.69
CA VAL A 29 30.46 18.29 22.75
C VAL A 29 30.60 19.46 21.76
N ALA A 30 31.81 19.96 21.55
CA ALA A 30 32.06 21.03 20.58
C ALA A 30 31.87 20.57 19.11
N LEU A 31 32.22 19.32 18.77
CA LEU A 31 32.05 18.80 17.40
C LEU A 31 30.58 18.51 17.04
N ALA A 32 29.76 18.12 18.02
CA ALA A 32 28.33 17.88 17.83
C ALA A 32 27.52 19.19 17.68
N ALA A 33 27.94 20.28 18.34
CA ALA A 33 27.28 21.58 18.21
C ALA A 33 27.58 22.26 16.86
N VAL A 34 28.79 22.07 16.31
CA VAL A 34 29.19 22.70 15.04
C VAL A 34 28.64 21.96 13.82
N THR A 35 28.42 20.64 13.88
CA THR A 35 27.76 19.88 12.80
C THR A 35 26.23 20.05 12.79
N GLY A 36 25.59 20.25 13.94
CA GLY A 36 24.14 20.50 14.02
C GLY A 36 23.70 21.83 13.41
N ALA A 37 24.52 22.88 13.50
CA ALA A 37 24.22 24.20 12.92
C ALA A 37 24.46 24.27 11.41
N ALA A 38 25.42 23.51 10.87
CA ALA A 38 25.74 23.50 9.44
C ALA A 38 24.66 22.80 8.58
N VAL A 39 23.90 21.85 9.16
CA VAL A 39 22.78 21.18 8.47
C VAL A 39 21.55 22.09 8.31
N TRP A 40 21.42 23.14 9.14
CA TRP A 40 20.31 24.10 9.07
C TRP A 40 20.57 25.30 8.15
N MET A 41 21.78 25.45 7.60
CA MET A 41 22.17 26.58 6.74
C MET A 41 22.43 26.21 5.27
N LEU A 42 22.13 24.98 4.86
CA LEU A 42 22.17 24.62 3.44
C LEU A 42 20.86 25.07 2.74
N PRO A 43 20.93 25.78 1.60
CA PRO A 43 19.75 26.09 0.82
C PRO A 43 19.11 24.78 0.36
N THR A 44 17.81 24.64 0.61
CA THR A 44 17.02 23.51 0.10
C THR A 44 16.80 23.74 -1.40
N GLU A 45 17.71 23.22 -2.22
CA GLU A 45 17.37 22.97 -3.62
C GLU A 45 16.28 21.89 -3.64
N THR A 46 15.05 22.35 -3.82
CA THR A 46 13.93 21.49 -4.19
C THR A 46 14.20 20.98 -5.60
N ASP A 47 14.80 19.80 -5.71
CA ASP A 47 14.81 19.08 -6.98
C ASP A 47 13.36 18.77 -7.37
N GLU A 48 12.94 19.50 -8.39
CA GLU A 48 11.68 19.36 -9.10
C GLU A 48 11.50 17.91 -9.55
N TRP A 49 10.43 17.30 -9.06
CA TRP A 49 9.81 16.18 -9.74
C TRP A 49 9.33 16.70 -11.09
N ALA A 50 10.12 16.45 -12.14
CA ALA A 50 9.83 16.83 -13.50
C ALA A 50 8.42 16.33 -13.90
N THR A 51 7.53 17.28 -14.12
CA THR A 51 6.22 17.09 -14.73
C THR A 51 6.44 16.85 -16.23
N PRO A 52 5.80 15.84 -16.86
CA PRO A 52 5.79 15.77 -18.31
C PRO A 52 4.98 16.95 -18.86
N ALA A 53 5.62 17.72 -19.74
CA ALA A 53 5.09 18.90 -20.40
C ALA A 53 3.70 18.65 -21.01
N GLN A 54 2.73 19.49 -20.65
CA GLN A 54 1.50 19.68 -21.41
C GLN A 54 1.86 20.32 -22.75
N ALA A 55 1.60 19.58 -23.84
CA ALA A 55 1.62 20.13 -25.18
C ALA A 55 0.49 21.16 -25.32
N ALA A 56 0.85 22.44 -25.22
CA ALA A 56 -0.04 23.55 -25.54
C ALA A 56 -0.37 23.52 -27.03
N HIS A 57 -1.61 23.20 -27.34
CA HIS A 57 -2.25 23.60 -28.59
C HIS A 57 -2.49 25.10 -28.51
N SER A 58 -1.72 25.86 -29.27
CA SER A 58 -1.94 27.28 -29.52
C SER A 58 -3.23 27.46 -30.32
N GLY A 59 -4.29 27.85 -29.63
CA GLY A 59 -5.46 28.46 -30.23
C GLY A 59 -5.15 29.92 -30.60
N GLY A 60 -5.35 30.25 -31.86
CA GLY A 60 -5.51 31.63 -32.32
C GLY A 60 -6.91 31.80 -32.88
N ALA A 61 -7.75 32.59 -32.20
CA ALA A 61 -8.90 33.27 -32.79
C ALA A 61 -9.39 34.39 -31.84
N GLU A 62 -9.36 35.62 -32.35
CA GLU A 62 -9.96 36.82 -31.79
C GLU A 62 -11.50 36.79 -31.80
N PRO A 63 -12.17 37.72 -31.08
CA PRO A 63 -13.60 37.64 -30.78
C PRO A 63 -14.47 38.39 -31.80
N ALA A 64 -15.72 37.93 -31.97
CA ALA A 64 -16.77 38.74 -32.56
C ALA A 64 -18.12 38.54 -31.85
N SER A 65 -18.73 39.69 -31.61
CA SER A 65 -20.00 40.00 -30.94
C SER A 65 -21.27 39.62 -31.71
N GLY A 66 -22.39 39.54 -30.97
CA GLY A 66 -23.78 39.56 -31.47
C GLY A 66 -24.49 38.26 -31.13
N GLY A 67 -25.60 38.19 -30.39
CA GLY A 67 -26.77 39.07 -30.37
C GLY A 67 -27.95 38.30 -30.95
N GLY A 68 -28.96 37.97 -30.13
CA GLY A 68 -30.28 37.52 -30.61
C GLY A 68 -30.80 36.18 -30.08
N SER A 69 -31.72 36.24 -29.11
CA SER A 69 -32.90 35.36 -29.07
C SER A 69 -33.91 35.84 -30.13
N PRO A 70 -34.91 35.07 -30.63
CA PRO A 70 -35.84 34.31 -29.77
C PRO A 70 -36.47 33.01 -30.35
N ALA A 71 -37.19 32.32 -29.45
CA ALA A 71 -38.48 31.63 -29.60
C ALA A 71 -38.69 30.52 -30.67
N GLY A 72 -39.04 29.33 -30.16
CA GLY A 72 -40.33 28.70 -30.45
C GLY A 72 -40.34 27.49 -31.38
N ARG A 73 -40.72 26.30 -30.87
CA ARG A 73 -42.02 25.67 -31.13
C ARG A 73 -42.13 24.25 -30.54
N ARG A 74 -43.32 23.97 -30.04
CA ARG A 74 -43.85 22.68 -29.60
C ARG A 74 -43.95 21.69 -30.78
N SER A 75 -43.83 20.40 -30.50
CA SER A 75 -44.89 19.43 -30.86
C SER A 75 -44.79 18.15 -30.03
N VAL A 76 -45.95 17.82 -29.48
CA VAL A 76 -46.34 16.58 -28.80
C VAL A 76 -46.97 15.69 -29.86
N VAL A 77 -46.65 14.40 -29.90
CA VAL A 77 -47.60 13.36 -30.33
C VAL A 77 -47.36 12.10 -29.50
N SER A 78 -48.42 11.70 -28.80
CA SER A 78 -48.63 10.45 -28.07
C SER A 78 -49.07 9.32 -29.01
N GLY A 79 -48.82 8.06 -28.63
CA GLY A 79 -49.48 6.90 -29.25
C GLY A 79 -48.92 5.56 -28.81
N GLU A 80 -49.62 4.88 -27.91
CA GLU A 80 -49.57 3.44 -27.58
C GLU A 80 -51.03 2.92 -27.64
N PRO A 81 -51.36 1.62 -27.48
CA PRO A 81 -50.67 0.36 -27.84
C PRO A 81 -51.62 -0.59 -28.62
N ALA A 82 -51.16 -1.79 -29.06
CA ALA A 82 -52.06 -2.94 -29.28
C ALA A 82 -51.30 -4.28 -29.30
N ALA A 83 -51.86 -5.24 -28.56
CA ALA A 83 -51.47 -6.64 -28.48
C ALA A 83 -52.20 -7.49 -29.56
N GLU A 84 -51.59 -8.60 -30.00
CA GLU A 84 -52.36 -9.73 -30.54
C GLU A 84 -51.62 -11.07 -30.31
N ALA A 85 -52.37 -12.02 -29.75
CA ALA A 85 -51.99 -13.41 -29.55
C ALA A 85 -52.54 -14.25 -30.72
N ARG A 86 -51.79 -15.24 -31.22
CA ARG A 86 -52.34 -16.39 -31.96
C ARG A 86 -51.56 -17.67 -31.68
N SER A 87 -52.34 -18.73 -31.50
CA SER A 87 -51.95 -20.12 -31.26
C SER A 87 -52.38 -20.95 -32.48
N ALA A 88 -51.56 -21.91 -32.94
CA ALA A 88 -51.99 -23.09 -33.70
C ALA A 88 -50.86 -24.14 -33.80
N SER A 89 -51.29 -25.40 -33.86
CA SER A 89 -50.60 -26.68 -33.60
C SER A 89 -50.03 -27.36 -34.86
N GLY A 90 -49.00 -28.21 -34.69
CA GLY A 90 -49.03 -29.58 -35.23
C GLY A 90 -47.84 -30.11 -36.05
N SER A 91 -47.32 -31.29 -35.62
CA SER A 91 -46.45 -32.29 -36.29
C SER A 91 -44.94 -32.12 -36.08
N GLY A 92 -44.13 -33.04 -35.51
CA GLY A 92 -44.28 -34.43 -35.10
C GLY A 92 -43.12 -35.27 -35.67
N VAL A 93 -42.05 -35.55 -34.90
CA VAL A 93 -41.01 -36.62 -35.11
C VAL A 93 -40.07 -36.72 -33.86
N PRO A 94 -39.35 -37.84 -33.65
CA PRO A 94 -39.36 -38.61 -32.40
C PRO A 94 -38.35 -38.19 -31.31
N VAL A 95 -38.71 -38.55 -30.07
CA VAL A 95 -37.95 -38.40 -28.82
C VAL A 95 -36.78 -39.40 -28.77
N SER A 96 -35.55 -38.87 -28.70
CA SER A 96 -34.40 -39.56 -28.11
C SER A 96 -34.33 -39.23 -26.61
N PRO A 97 -33.93 -40.16 -25.72
CA PRO A 97 -33.86 -39.86 -24.30
C PRO A 97 -32.75 -38.82 -24.05
N PRO A 98 -32.96 -37.80 -23.21
CA PRO A 98 -31.86 -36.98 -22.77
C PRO A 98 -30.97 -37.84 -21.86
N GLY A 99 -29.74 -38.11 -22.32
CA GLY A 99 -28.68 -38.57 -21.45
C GLY A 99 -28.56 -37.58 -20.28
N ALA A 100 -28.48 -38.12 -19.07
CA ALA A 100 -28.30 -37.35 -17.85
C ALA A 100 -27.07 -36.43 -18.00
N ALA A 101 -27.32 -35.17 -18.34
CA ALA A 101 -26.38 -34.11 -18.05
C ALA A 101 -26.33 -34.02 -16.53
N SER A 102 -25.21 -34.44 -15.95
CA SER A 102 -24.87 -34.06 -14.59
C SER A 102 -24.73 -32.54 -14.56
N ASP A 103 -25.85 -31.85 -14.33
CA ASP A 103 -25.88 -30.49 -13.82
C ASP A 103 -25.30 -30.55 -12.41
N SER A 104 -23.97 -30.56 -12.34
CA SER A 104 -23.28 -30.20 -11.11
C SER A 104 -23.41 -28.68 -11.02
N PRO A 105 -24.21 -28.13 -10.08
CA PRO A 105 -24.24 -26.69 -9.90
C PRO A 105 -22.81 -26.24 -9.58
N ALA A 106 -22.27 -25.33 -10.41
CA ALA A 106 -21.08 -24.60 -10.08
C ALA A 106 -21.39 -23.81 -8.81
N SER A 107 -20.94 -24.32 -7.65
CA SER A 107 -20.98 -23.56 -6.41
C SER A 107 -20.30 -22.22 -6.66
N PRO A 108 -20.91 -21.08 -6.30
CA PRO A 108 -20.19 -19.81 -6.33
C PRO A 108 -18.95 -19.98 -5.46
N LEU A 109 -17.77 -19.78 -6.04
CA LEU A 109 -16.52 -19.73 -5.31
C LEU A 109 -16.66 -18.58 -4.31
N SER A 110 -16.92 -18.91 -3.04
CA SER A 110 -16.82 -17.93 -1.96
C SER A 110 -15.42 -17.30 -2.03
N PRO A 111 -15.29 -15.96 -1.95
CA PRO A 111 -13.98 -15.34 -1.85
C PRO A 111 -13.22 -15.98 -0.68
N ALA A 112 -11.96 -16.34 -0.92
CA ALA A 112 -11.14 -17.05 0.05
C ALA A 112 -11.17 -16.29 1.40
N PRO A 113 -11.51 -16.95 2.52
CA PRO A 113 -11.42 -16.31 3.83
C PRO A 113 -9.93 -16.05 4.13
N GLY A 114 -9.47 -14.82 3.89
CA GLY A 114 -8.09 -14.42 4.10
C GLY A 114 -7.85 -12.98 3.65
N GLY A 115 -6.84 -12.32 4.23
CA GLY A 115 -6.33 -11.06 3.69
C GLY A 115 -5.48 -11.29 2.42
N PRO A 116 -4.75 -10.27 1.96
CA PRO A 116 -3.84 -10.39 0.83
C PRO A 116 -2.85 -11.55 0.98
N SER A 117 -2.53 -12.21 -0.12
CA SER A 117 -1.62 -13.36 -0.15
C SER A 117 -0.92 -13.50 -1.51
N GLY A 118 0.22 -14.21 -1.52
CA GLY A 118 0.98 -14.47 -2.73
C GLY A 118 1.55 -13.17 -3.31
N PHE A 119 1.33 -12.94 -4.61
CA PHE A 119 1.63 -11.67 -5.25
C PHE A 119 0.39 -10.77 -5.29
N VAL A 120 0.52 -9.58 -4.73
CA VAL A 120 -0.53 -8.56 -4.66
C VAL A 120 -0.20 -7.46 -5.66
N THR A 121 -1.11 -7.19 -6.59
CA THR A 121 -0.94 -6.12 -7.58
C THR A 121 -1.41 -4.78 -7.00
N PHE A 122 -0.50 -3.84 -6.82
CA PHE A 122 -0.87 -2.46 -6.51
C PHE A 122 -1.34 -1.75 -7.79
N VAL A 123 -2.50 -1.08 -7.72
CA VAL A 123 -3.04 -0.25 -8.79
C VAL A 123 -3.17 1.18 -8.28
N ASP A 124 -2.50 2.12 -8.94
CA ASP A 124 -2.68 3.55 -8.72
C ASP A 124 -3.97 3.98 -9.43
N ALA A 125 -5.12 3.85 -8.75
CA ALA A 125 -6.44 4.16 -9.29
C ALA A 125 -6.57 5.64 -9.74
N VAL A 126 -5.71 6.53 -9.23
CA VAL A 126 -5.70 7.94 -9.63
C VAL A 126 -4.95 8.12 -10.95
N ARG A 127 -3.80 7.47 -11.12
CA ARG A 127 -3.00 7.54 -12.36
C ARG A 127 -3.49 6.61 -13.45
N GLU A 128 -4.09 5.50 -13.08
CA GLU A 128 -4.55 4.42 -13.95
C GLU A 128 -6.06 4.16 -13.75
N PRO A 129 -6.94 5.17 -13.95
CA PRO A 129 -8.37 5.04 -13.66
C PRO A 129 -9.07 4.01 -14.55
N LEU A 130 -8.45 3.59 -15.66
CA LEU A 130 -8.94 2.61 -16.62
C LEU A 130 -8.24 1.25 -16.54
N PHE A 131 -7.47 0.98 -15.46
CA PHE A 131 -6.81 -0.31 -15.30
C PHE A 131 -7.82 -1.46 -15.39
N ASP A 132 -7.52 -2.46 -16.23
CA ASP A 132 -8.43 -3.58 -16.49
C ASP A 132 -8.14 -4.73 -15.52
N LEU A 133 -8.72 -4.67 -14.32
CA LEU A 133 -8.54 -5.70 -13.28
C LEU A 133 -8.87 -7.11 -13.82
N PRO A 134 -10.03 -7.35 -14.47
CA PRO A 134 -10.40 -8.69 -14.94
C PRO A 134 -9.43 -9.29 -15.97
N ARG A 135 -8.88 -8.50 -16.89
CA ARG A 135 -7.94 -9.03 -17.91
C ARG A 135 -6.65 -9.60 -17.33
N THR A 136 -6.29 -9.20 -16.10
CA THR A 136 -5.09 -9.70 -15.43
C THR A 136 -5.32 -11.01 -14.67
N VAL A 137 -6.58 -11.44 -14.53
CA VAL A 137 -6.98 -12.66 -13.83
C VAL A 137 -7.34 -13.74 -14.85
N ARG A 138 -6.74 -14.93 -14.71
CA ARG A 138 -7.18 -16.12 -15.45
C ARG A 138 -8.25 -16.84 -14.64
N PRO A 139 -9.30 -17.42 -15.26
CA PRO A 139 -10.28 -18.21 -14.54
C PRO A 139 -9.59 -19.32 -13.71
N GLY A 140 -9.83 -19.32 -12.39
CA GLY A 140 -9.23 -20.28 -11.45
C GLY A 140 -7.94 -19.81 -10.76
N ASP A 141 -7.35 -18.68 -11.16
CA ASP A 141 -6.21 -18.08 -10.45
C ASP A 141 -6.71 -17.10 -9.39
N ALA A 142 -6.51 -17.42 -8.10
CA ALA A 142 -6.73 -16.44 -7.04
C ALA A 142 -5.71 -15.29 -7.19
N ARG A 143 -6.20 -14.06 -7.33
CA ARG A 143 -5.37 -12.85 -7.46
C ARG A 143 -5.82 -11.78 -6.48
N TRP A 144 -4.85 -11.15 -5.83
CA TRP A 144 -5.09 -10.05 -4.91
C TRP A 144 -4.64 -8.73 -5.51
N PHE A 145 -5.47 -7.71 -5.34
CA PHE A 145 -5.19 -6.33 -5.73
C PHE A 145 -5.30 -5.42 -4.51
N VAL A 146 -4.58 -4.30 -4.54
CA VAL A 146 -4.83 -3.18 -3.63
C VAL A 146 -4.93 -1.90 -4.46
N LEU A 147 -6.01 -1.15 -4.27
CA LEU A 147 -6.33 0.03 -5.05
C LEU A 147 -6.04 1.27 -4.22
N GLY A 148 -5.09 2.08 -4.66
CA GLY A 148 -4.68 3.31 -3.98
C GLY A 148 -4.75 4.54 -4.89
N HIS A 149 -4.81 5.76 -4.36
CA HIS A 149 -4.88 6.11 -2.93
C HIS A 149 -6.17 6.87 -2.62
N LEU A 150 -6.78 6.53 -1.49
CA LEU A 150 -7.84 7.30 -0.87
C LEU A 150 -7.24 8.28 0.15
N THR A 151 -7.44 9.57 -0.09
CA THR A 151 -7.02 10.66 0.80
C THR A 151 -8.18 11.60 1.12
N ALA A 152 -7.93 12.63 1.92
CA ALA A 152 -8.92 13.64 2.26
C ALA A 152 -9.33 14.42 1.00
N GLY A 153 -10.62 14.37 0.69
CA GLY A 153 -11.24 15.12 -0.39
C GLY A 153 -11.29 16.62 -0.12
N ARG A 154 -11.78 17.38 -1.11
CA ARG A 154 -11.90 18.85 -1.04
C ARG A 154 -12.69 19.36 0.17
N ASN A 155 -13.68 18.59 0.62
CA ASN A 155 -14.53 18.92 1.77
C ASN A 155 -13.92 18.48 3.12
N GLY A 156 -12.63 18.11 3.14
CA GLY A 156 -11.91 17.71 4.34
C GLY A 156 -12.08 16.23 4.66
N CYS A 157 -12.85 15.91 5.71
CA CYS A 157 -13.00 14.55 6.24
C CYS A 157 -13.96 13.68 5.41
N THR A 158 -13.77 13.68 4.09
CA THR A 158 -14.48 12.83 3.13
C THR A 158 -13.45 12.09 2.31
N PRO A 159 -13.50 10.75 2.20
CA PRO A 159 -12.54 10.02 1.36
C PRO A 159 -12.70 10.45 -0.10
N GLY A 160 -11.59 10.54 -0.82
CA GLY A 160 -11.58 10.75 -2.27
C GLY A 160 -10.31 10.20 -2.89
N TRP A 161 -10.40 9.69 -4.11
CA TRP A 161 -9.25 9.19 -4.85
C TRP A 161 -8.33 10.36 -5.21
N GLY A 162 -7.12 10.31 -4.66
CA GLY A 162 -6.15 11.41 -4.73
C GLY A 162 -6.66 12.73 -4.15
N GLY A 163 -7.73 12.70 -3.33
CA GLY A 163 -8.37 13.89 -2.76
C GLY A 163 -9.18 14.73 -3.76
N VAL A 164 -9.36 14.25 -5.00
CA VAL A 164 -10.02 14.99 -6.07
C VAL A 164 -11.31 14.32 -6.54
N GLN A 165 -11.30 13.00 -6.73
CA GLN A 165 -12.45 12.27 -7.27
C GLN A 165 -13.19 11.57 -6.13
N ASP A 166 -14.52 11.55 -6.18
CA ASP A 166 -15.32 10.88 -5.16
C ASP A 166 -15.05 9.36 -5.18
N PRO A 167 -15.20 8.66 -4.03
CA PRO A 167 -14.85 7.24 -3.92
C PRO A 167 -15.57 6.36 -4.95
N GLY A 168 -16.82 6.65 -5.28
CA GLY A 168 -17.62 5.86 -6.21
C GLY A 168 -17.42 6.19 -7.69
N THR A 169 -16.56 7.15 -8.05
CA THR A 169 -16.52 7.67 -9.43
C THR A 169 -15.34 7.17 -10.26
N VAL A 170 -14.42 6.38 -9.68
CA VAL A 170 -13.26 5.88 -10.44
C VAL A 170 -13.63 4.61 -11.19
N PRO A 171 -13.49 4.56 -12.53
CA PRO A 171 -13.94 3.43 -13.34
C PRO A 171 -13.34 2.08 -12.97
N VAL A 172 -12.09 2.03 -12.50
CA VAL A 172 -11.44 0.78 -12.03
C VAL A 172 -12.25 0.07 -10.95
N THR A 173 -12.94 0.84 -10.08
CA THR A 173 -13.72 0.28 -8.97
C THR A 173 -15.06 -0.32 -9.42
N ALA A 174 -15.59 0.09 -10.59
CA ALA A 174 -16.81 -0.47 -11.16
C ALA A 174 -16.63 -1.93 -11.64
N ARG A 175 -15.38 -2.42 -11.71
CA ARG A 175 -15.06 -3.78 -12.16
C ARG A 175 -14.80 -4.76 -11.01
N LEU A 176 -14.97 -4.33 -9.75
CA LEU A 176 -14.69 -5.18 -8.58
C LEU A 176 -15.57 -6.43 -8.51
N ASP A 177 -16.87 -6.33 -8.85
CA ASP A 177 -17.75 -7.50 -8.81
C ASP A 177 -17.39 -8.52 -9.90
N LEU A 178 -16.96 -8.04 -11.08
CA LEU A 178 -16.45 -8.90 -12.14
C LEU A 178 -15.11 -9.56 -11.75
N LEU A 179 -14.21 -8.80 -11.11
CA LEU A 179 -12.97 -9.34 -10.55
C LEU A 179 -13.26 -10.49 -9.56
N ARG A 180 -14.21 -10.27 -8.64
CA ARG A 180 -14.63 -11.27 -7.65
C ARG A 180 -15.27 -12.50 -8.28
N ALA A 181 -16.10 -12.31 -9.31
CA ALA A 181 -16.68 -13.42 -10.07
C ALA A 181 -15.63 -14.27 -10.80
N MET A 182 -14.45 -13.71 -11.08
CA MET A 182 -13.31 -14.43 -11.67
C MET A 182 -12.35 -15.04 -10.64
N GLY A 183 -12.65 -14.92 -9.34
CA GLY A 183 -11.83 -15.46 -8.25
C GLY A 183 -10.74 -14.51 -7.71
N GLY A 184 -10.76 -13.24 -8.13
CA GLY A 184 -9.89 -12.21 -7.55
C GLY A 184 -10.52 -11.47 -6.36
N GLU A 185 -9.71 -10.69 -5.65
CA GLU A 185 -10.19 -9.78 -4.59
C GLU A 185 -9.36 -8.49 -4.57
N ALA A 186 -9.94 -7.40 -4.06
CA ALA A 186 -9.25 -6.13 -3.91
C ALA A 186 -9.45 -5.49 -2.54
N GLY A 187 -8.34 -5.00 -1.97
CA GLY A 187 -8.33 -4.08 -0.83
C GLY A 187 -8.21 -2.61 -1.27
N LEU A 188 -8.37 -1.70 -0.31
CA LEU A 188 -8.20 -0.26 -0.51
C LEU A 188 -6.96 0.25 0.20
N VAL A 189 -6.24 1.19 -0.41
CA VAL A 189 -5.09 1.86 0.22
C VAL A 189 -5.44 3.30 0.56
N PHE A 190 -5.35 3.64 1.85
CA PHE A 190 -5.50 5.01 2.35
C PHE A 190 -4.14 5.69 2.52
N GLY A 191 -4.12 7.02 2.38
CA GLY A 191 -2.90 7.82 2.57
C GLY A 191 -2.03 7.85 1.33
N GLY A 192 -0.76 7.49 1.45
CA GLY A 192 0.22 7.54 0.37
C GLY A 192 0.77 8.94 0.09
N PRO A 193 1.62 9.09 -0.93
CA PRO A 193 2.39 10.31 -1.16
C PRO A 193 1.56 11.48 -1.67
N MET A 194 0.34 11.24 -2.15
CA MET A 194 -0.49 12.23 -2.84
C MET A 194 -1.72 12.62 -2.02
N GLY A 195 -1.82 13.91 -1.67
CA GLY A 195 -2.95 14.46 -0.93
C GLY A 195 -2.77 14.38 0.60
N ARG A 196 -3.72 14.98 1.32
CA ARG A 196 -3.69 15.01 2.79
C ARG A 196 -4.31 13.74 3.36
N GLU A 197 -3.65 13.11 4.34
CA GLU A 197 -4.20 11.93 4.99
C GLU A 197 -5.54 12.22 5.69
N LEU A 198 -6.50 11.28 5.62
CA LEU A 198 -7.77 11.37 6.32
C LEU A 198 -7.59 11.49 7.84
N ALA A 199 -6.64 10.78 8.43
CA ALA A 199 -6.41 10.83 9.87
C ALA A 199 -5.97 12.21 10.37
N SER A 200 -5.20 12.94 9.56
CA SER A 200 -4.82 14.34 9.81
C SER A 200 -5.90 15.34 9.41
N ALA A 201 -6.83 14.96 8.53
CA ALA A 201 -7.91 15.83 8.05
C ALA A 201 -9.14 15.83 8.95
N CYS A 202 -9.46 14.69 9.56
CA CYS A 202 -10.65 14.52 10.39
C CYS A 202 -10.44 15.05 11.80
N ALA A 203 -11.46 15.70 12.36
CA ALA A 203 -11.39 16.32 13.69
C ALA A 203 -11.54 15.30 14.85
N SER A 204 -12.15 14.15 14.59
CA SER A 204 -12.48 13.16 15.62
C SER A 204 -12.31 11.71 15.12
N PRO A 205 -12.11 10.73 16.02
CA PRO A 205 -12.07 9.32 15.65
C PRO A 205 -13.38 8.85 15.01
N GLY A 206 -14.53 9.33 15.49
CA GLY A 206 -15.84 8.97 14.93
C GLY A 206 -16.08 9.50 13.52
N SER A 207 -15.62 10.72 13.22
CA SER A 207 -15.68 11.25 11.84
C SER A 207 -14.74 10.49 10.91
N LEU A 208 -13.54 10.13 11.38
CA LEU A 208 -12.61 9.30 10.64
C LEU A 208 -13.15 7.88 10.38
N ALA A 209 -13.73 7.24 11.39
CA ALA A 209 -14.35 5.92 11.24
C ALA A 209 -15.50 5.94 10.22
N SER A 210 -16.28 7.02 10.19
CA SER A 210 -17.36 7.20 9.21
C SER A 210 -16.82 7.38 7.80
N ALA A 211 -15.72 8.13 7.62
CA ALA A 211 -15.04 8.28 6.33
C ALA A 211 -14.50 6.95 5.81
N TYR A 212 -13.79 6.18 6.65
CA TYR A 212 -13.30 4.85 6.26
C TYR A 212 -14.44 3.87 5.97
N ARG A 213 -15.50 3.86 6.79
CA ARG A 213 -16.69 3.02 6.56
C ARG A 213 -17.33 3.32 5.21
N GLN A 214 -17.45 4.59 4.85
CA GLN A 214 -18.02 4.98 3.54
C GLN A 214 -17.24 4.32 2.40
N ALA A 215 -15.91 4.45 2.39
CA ALA A 215 -15.08 3.85 1.35
C ALA A 215 -15.14 2.31 1.35
N VAL A 216 -15.02 1.69 2.52
CA VAL A 216 -15.09 0.21 2.65
C VAL A 216 -16.44 -0.31 2.16
N SER A 217 -17.55 0.31 2.55
CA SER A 217 -18.89 -0.12 2.17
C SER A 217 -19.19 0.09 0.69
N VAL A 218 -18.78 1.22 0.09
CA VAL A 218 -18.98 1.51 -1.34
C VAL A 218 -18.30 0.47 -2.23
N HIS A 219 -17.12 -0.02 -1.83
CA HIS A 219 -16.35 -0.99 -2.61
C HIS A 219 -16.52 -2.44 -2.14
N GLY A 220 -17.27 -2.67 -1.06
CA GLY A 220 -17.40 -3.97 -0.42
C GLY A 220 -16.08 -4.57 0.05
N ALA A 221 -15.09 -3.74 0.37
CA ALA A 221 -13.72 -4.18 0.67
C ALA A 221 -13.66 -5.01 1.96
N THR A 222 -12.83 -6.06 1.95
CA THR A 222 -12.54 -6.94 3.10
C THR A 222 -11.14 -6.70 3.67
N HIS A 223 -10.37 -5.84 3.01
CA HIS A 223 -9.02 -5.44 3.40
C HIS A 223 -8.81 -3.93 3.19
N VAL A 224 -8.11 -3.31 4.13
CA VAL A 224 -7.62 -1.93 4.01
C VAL A 224 -6.14 -1.86 4.40
N ASP A 225 -5.37 -1.11 3.63
CA ASP A 225 -3.98 -0.79 3.89
C ASP A 225 -3.83 0.70 4.19
N PHE A 226 -3.03 1.03 5.19
CA PHE A 226 -2.70 2.41 5.54
C PHE A 226 -1.26 2.69 5.15
N GLU A 227 -1.07 3.43 4.07
CA GLU A 227 0.23 3.93 3.68
C GLU A 227 0.49 5.27 4.36
N VAL A 228 1.27 5.23 5.44
CA VAL A 228 1.48 6.38 6.32
C VAL A 228 2.80 7.06 5.98
N GLN A 229 2.72 8.34 5.60
CA GLN A 229 3.89 9.17 5.28
C GLN A 229 4.39 10.00 6.46
N ASP A 230 3.50 10.35 7.39
CA ASP A 230 3.82 11.11 8.61
C ASP A 230 3.48 10.28 9.86
N SER A 231 4.50 9.62 10.41
CA SER A 231 4.42 8.90 11.68
C SER A 231 4.81 9.75 12.89
N ALA A 232 4.97 11.08 12.73
CA ALA A 232 5.24 12.01 13.83
C ALA A 232 3.96 12.66 14.39
N ASP A 233 2.88 12.73 13.61
CA ASP A 233 1.58 13.26 14.07
C ASP A 233 0.89 12.27 15.04
N HIS A 234 1.19 12.41 16.33
CA HIS A 234 0.62 11.58 17.38
C HIS A 234 -0.91 11.66 17.47
N ALA A 235 -1.50 12.83 17.17
CA ALA A 235 -2.95 13.00 17.20
C ALA A 235 -3.62 12.21 16.07
N ALA A 236 -3.05 12.23 14.87
CA ALA A 236 -3.50 11.40 13.76
C ALA A 236 -3.32 9.90 14.06
N ILE A 237 -2.21 9.49 14.69
CA ILE A 237 -1.98 8.09 15.08
C ILE A 237 -3.10 7.59 16.00
N VAL A 238 -3.37 8.29 17.10
CA VAL A 238 -4.43 7.90 18.05
C VAL A 238 -5.79 7.88 17.38
N ARG A 239 -6.11 8.91 16.59
CA ARG A 239 -7.37 9.00 15.85
C ARG A 239 -7.57 7.84 14.89
N ARG A 240 -6.52 7.50 14.12
CA ARG A 240 -6.51 6.38 13.17
C ARG A 240 -6.73 5.06 13.90
N ALA A 241 -6.00 4.84 14.98
CA ALA A 241 -6.09 3.61 15.75
C ALA A 241 -7.50 3.38 16.33
N GLU A 242 -8.09 4.39 16.97
CA GLU A 242 -9.45 4.31 17.51
C GLU A 242 -10.50 4.10 16.41
N ALA A 243 -10.36 4.79 15.27
CA ALA A 243 -11.26 4.62 14.13
C ALA A 243 -11.20 3.19 13.55
N ILE A 244 -9.99 2.64 13.38
CA ILE A 244 -9.80 1.27 12.89
C ILE A 244 -10.36 0.24 13.88
N THR A 245 -10.14 0.41 15.19
CA THR A 245 -10.69 -0.49 16.22
C THR A 245 -12.23 -0.52 16.13
N ALA A 246 -12.87 0.65 15.98
CA ALA A 246 -14.31 0.74 15.81
C ALA A 246 -14.80 0.00 14.55
N LEU A 247 -14.13 0.21 13.41
CA LEU A 247 -14.44 -0.47 12.14
C LEU A 247 -14.29 -1.98 12.23
N GLN A 248 -13.15 -2.48 12.75
CA GLN A 248 -12.93 -3.91 12.86
C GLN A 248 -13.96 -4.58 13.77
N ARG A 249 -14.42 -3.90 14.82
CA ARG A 249 -15.51 -4.38 15.68
C ARG A 249 -16.85 -4.41 14.93
N GLU A 250 -17.19 -3.33 14.24
CA GLU A 250 -18.43 -3.19 13.45
C GLU A 250 -18.53 -4.29 12.39
N PHE A 251 -17.50 -4.42 11.55
CA PHE A 251 -17.46 -5.37 10.44
C PHE A 251 -17.42 -6.83 10.89
N ARG A 252 -16.75 -7.13 12.01
CA ARG A 252 -16.80 -8.46 12.63
C ARG A 252 -18.19 -8.79 13.16
N GLY A 253 -18.86 -7.84 13.82
CA GLY A 253 -20.24 -8.02 14.30
C GLY A 253 -21.23 -8.27 13.16
N ALA A 254 -20.95 -7.76 11.97
CA ALA A 254 -21.73 -8.01 10.75
C ALA A 254 -21.32 -9.29 9.99
N GLY A 255 -20.43 -10.13 10.53
CA GLY A 255 -19.98 -11.36 9.88
C GLY A 255 -19.05 -11.16 8.67
N ARG A 256 -18.52 -9.95 8.47
CA ARG A 256 -17.64 -9.58 7.35
C ARG A 256 -16.34 -8.97 7.87
N PRO A 257 -15.47 -9.75 8.54
CA PRO A 257 -14.29 -9.19 9.22
C PRO A 257 -13.39 -8.40 8.27
N LEU A 258 -12.96 -7.23 8.72
CA LEU A 258 -12.05 -6.34 7.98
C LEU A 258 -10.59 -6.59 8.41
N THR A 259 -9.74 -6.98 7.46
CA THR A 259 -8.29 -7.08 7.67
C THR A 259 -7.60 -5.74 7.44
N VAL A 260 -6.52 -5.48 8.17
CA VAL A 260 -5.82 -4.18 8.17
C VAL A 260 -4.32 -4.40 8.03
N SER A 261 -3.65 -3.65 7.16
CA SER A 261 -2.20 -3.57 7.09
C SER A 261 -1.69 -2.14 7.09
N PHE A 262 -0.38 -1.99 7.25
CA PHE A 262 0.33 -0.72 7.12
C PHE A 262 1.45 -0.85 6.10
N THR A 263 1.46 0.02 5.08
CA THR A 263 2.59 0.17 4.17
C THR A 263 3.51 1.28 4.67
N LEU A 264 4.78 0.94 4.92
CA LEU A 264 5.75 1.83 5.58
C LEU A 264 7.10 1.79 4.87
N PRO A 265 7.81 2.93 4.76
CA PRO A 265 9.15 2.95 4.20
C PRO A 265 10.11 2.14 5.07
N ALA A 266 10.98 1.37 4.44
CA ALA A 266 12.06 0.66 5.13
C ALA A 266 13.40 0.80 4.41
N THR A 267 14.47 0.83 5.19
CA THR A 267 15.85 0.93 4.70
C THR A 267 16.66 -0.27 5.17
N GLY A 268 17.98 -0.32 4.90
CA GLY A 268 18.83 -1.42 5.38
C GLY A 268 18.88 -1.59 6.91
N THR A 269 18.35 -0.64 7.68
CA THR A 269 18.18 -0.72 9.15
C THR A 269 16.74 -1.01 9.58
N GLY A 270 15.86 -1.35 8.65
CA GLY A 270 14.45 -1.65 8.89
C GLY A 270 13.56 -0.41 8.88
N LEU A 271 12.52 -0.43 9.70
CA LEU A 271 11.55 0.65 9.94
C LEU A 271 12.17 1.76 10.79
N SER A 272 11.69 2.99 10.61
CA SER A 272 12.09 4.08 11.51
C SER A 272 11.54 3.85 12.93
N PRO A 273 12.17 4.40 13.99
CA PRO A 273 11.63 4.29 15.36
C PRO A 273 10.21 4.87 15.50
N ARG A 274 9.87 5.89 14.71
CA ARG A 274 8.53 6.50 14.70
C ARG A 274 7.48 5.56 14.10
N ASP A 275 7.83 4.87 13.02
CA ASP A 275 6.97 3.87 12.39
C ASP A 275 6.71 2.68 13.33
N GLN A 276 7.76 2.20 14.00
CA GLN A 276 7.66 1.14 15.01
C GLN A 276 6.74 1.55 16.17
N MET A 277 6.90 2.78 16.68
CA MET A 277 6.02 3.35 17.71
C MET A 277 4.58 3.44 17.21
N MET A 278 4.35 3.93 16.00
CA MET A 278 3.01 4.08 15.44
C MET A 278 2.29 2.73 15.32
N VAL A 279 2.96 1.70 14.81
CA VAL A 279 2.42 0.32 14.74
C VAL A 279 2.10 -0.21 16.15
N ARG A 280 3.01 -0.01 17.11
CA ARG A 280 2.82 -0.40 18.51
C ARG A 280 1.62 0.28 19.16
N THR A 281 1.52 1.60 19.04
CA THR A 281 0.39 2.38 19.58
C THR A 281 -0.93 1.95 18.93
N THR A 282 -0.91 1.67 17.63
CA THR A 282 -2.10 1.22 16.91
C THR A 282 -2.59 -0.15 17.42
N ARG A 283 -1.66 -1.09 17.61
CA ARG A 283 -1.97 -2.39 18.24
C ARG A 283 -2.49 -2.23 19.68
N GLU A 284 -1.85 -1.40 20.49
CA GLU A 284 -2.24 -1.15 21.90
C GLU A 284 -3.64 -0.55 22.02
N ALA A 285 -4.09 0.22 21.04
CA ALA A 285 -5.47 0.72 20.94
C ALA A 285 -6.49 -0.37 20.52
N GLY A 286 -6.07 -1.62 20.32
CA GLY A 286 -6.93 -2.76 20.04
C GLY A 286 -7.09 -3.12 18.55
N VAL A 287 -6.33 -2.48 17.66
CA VAL A 287 -6.34 -2.83 16.23
C VAL A 287 -5.64 -4.17 16.02
N ARG A 288 -6.30 -5.08 15.30
CA ARG A 288 -5.69 -6.31 14.78
C ARG A 288 -5.02 -6.00 13.44
N ILE A 289 -3.71 -5.77 13.48
CA ILE A 289 -2.88 -5.57 12.28
C ILE A 289 -2.50 -6.94 11.72
N SER A 290 -2.85 -7.20 10.47
CA SER A 290 -2.57 -8.46 9.78
C SER A 290 -1.15 -8.53 9.19
N ALA A 291 -0.59 -7.40 8.76
CA ALA A 291 0.79 -7.32 8.32
C ALA A 291 1.31 -5.88 8.26
N VAL A 292 2.63 -5.74 8.21
CA VAL A 292 3.36 -4.52 7.86
C VAL A 292 4.06 -4.75 6.52
N ASN A 293 3.67 -3.98 5.51
CA ASN A 293 4.22 -4.02 4.17
C ASN A 293 5.38 -3.04 4.01
N LEU A 294 6.58 -3.56 3.75
CA LEU A 294 7.79 -2.77 3.64
C LEU A 294 7.92 -2.20 2.23
N LEU A 295 7.89 -0.88 2.13
CA LEU A 295 8.14 -0.15 0.89
C LEU A 295 9.63 0.12 0.76
N VAL A 296 10.31 -0.59 -0.14
CA VAL A 296 11.79 -0.57 -0.24
C VAL A 296 12.24 -0.23 -1.66
N PRO A 297 12.91 0.91 -1.90
CA PRO A 297 13.43 1.24 -3.22
C PRO A 297 14.48 0.26 -3.72
N ILE A 298 14.33 -0.20 -4.95
CA ILE A 298 15.42 -0.86 -5.69
C ILE A 298 16.28 0.24 -6.30
N ARG A 299 17.54 0.30 -5.86
CA ARG A 299 18.53 1.21 -6.44
C ARG A 299 19.37 0.49 -7.50
N PRO A 300 19.91 1.22 -8.49
CA PRO A 300 20.85 0.65 -9.44
C PRO A 300 22.01 -0.07 -8.74
N ALA A 301 22.37 -1.25 -9.25
CA ALA A 301 23.54 -1.97 -8.76
C ALA A 301 24.80 -1.16 -9.03
N HIS A 302 25.64 -0.99 -8.02
CA HIS A 302 27.05 -0.65 -8.25
C HIS A 302 27.79 -1.90 -8.72
N ALA A 303 28.87 -1.72 -9.49
CA ALA A 303 29.62 -2.83 -10.08
C ALA A 303 29.92 -3.92 -9.04
N GLY A 304 29.48 -5.15 -9.33
CA GLY A 304 29.68 -6.34 -8.48
C GLY A 304 28.68 -6.54 -7.33
N GLN A 305 27.65 -5.70 -7.16
CA GLN A 305 26.65 -5.85 -6.08
C GLN A 305 25.25 -6.20 -6.61
N SER A 306 24.57 -7.12 -5.92
CA SER A 306 23.16 -7.44 -6.19
C SER A 306 22.25 -6.29 -5.78
N ARG A 307 21.33 -5.88 -6.66
CA ARG A 307 20.29 -4.87 -6.39
C ARG A 307 19.34 -5.28 -5.27
N LEU A 308 19.21 -6.58 -5.02
CA LEU A 308 18.36 -7.13 -3.96
C LEU A 308 19.02 -7.14 -2.57
N ARG A 309 20.33 -6.87 -2.47
CA ARG A 309 21.03 -6.91 -1.17
C ARG A 309 20.46 -5.88 -0.18
N PRO A 310 20.24 -4.60 -0.55
CA PRO A 310 19.59 -3.63 0.33
C PRO A 310 18.15 -4.02 0.69
N VAL A 311 17.40 -4.59 -0.26
CA VAL A 311 16.03 -5.07 -0.05
C VAL A 311 16.00 -6.17 1.01
N ALA A 312 16.86 -7.18 0.86
CA ALA A 312 16.96 -8.27 1.80
C ALA A 312 17.47 -7.82 3.18
N ALA A 313 18.34 -6.80 3.24
CA ALA A 313 18.78 -6.21 4.50
C ALA A 313 17.64 -5.48 5.23
N ALA A 314 16.79 -4.77 4.48
CA ALA A 314 15.64 -4.08 5.04
C ALA A 314 14.64 -5.04 5.69
N VAL A 315 14.30 -6.14 4.99
CA VAL A 315 13.40 -7.16 5.54
C VAL A 315 13.98 -7.77 6.82
N ARG A 316 15.23 -8.25 6.79
CA ARG A 316 15.87 -8.88 7.97
C ARG A 316 15.94 -7.95 9.18
N ALA A 317 16.16 -6.65 8.95
CA ALA A 317 16.18 -5.67 10.03
C ALA A 317 14.76 -5.36 10.55
N ALA A 318 13.77 -5.34 9.67
CA ALA A 318 12.39 -5.03 10.02
C ALA A 318 11.64 -6.19 10.69
N GLU A 319 11.96 -7.45 10.39
CA GLU A 319 11.30 -8.62 11.01
C GLU A 319 11.24 -8.55 12.55
N PRO A 320 12.36 -8.45 13.29
CA PRO A 320 12.28 -8.35 14.76
C PRO A 320 11.57 -7.07 15.23
N GLN A 321 11.68 -5.96 14.49
CA GLN A 321 11.00 -4.69 14.81
C GLN A 321 9.48 -4.82 14.67
N VAL A 322 9.00 -5.48 13.62
CA VAL A 322 7.58 -5.75 13.39
C VAL A 322 7.04 -6.73 14.42
N ALA A 323 7.78 -7.79 14.74
CA ALA A 323 7.39 -8.74 15.79
C ALA A 323 7.21 -8.02 17.14
N GLU A 324 8.17 -7.20 17.55
CA GLU A 324 8.11 -6.41 18.78
C GLU A 324 6.94 -5.40 18.76
N ALA A 325 6.81 -4.63 17.67
CA ALA A 325 5.75 -3.64 17.52
C ALA A 325 4.36 -4.26 17.47
N LEU A 326 4.22 -5.52 17.03
CA LEU A 326 2.97 -6.27 17.03
C LEU A 326 2.77 -7.15 18.27
N GLY A 327 3.78 -7.26 19.15
CA GLY A 327 3.70 -8.10 20.34
C GLY A 327 3.66 -9.59 20.00
N ALA A 328 4.24 -9.97 18.86
CA ALA A 328 4.31 -11.33 18.36
C ALA A 328 5.68 -11.96 18.68
N PRO A 329 5.76 -13.28 18.88
CA PRO A 329 7.03 -13.96 19.13
C PRO A 329 7.97 -13.95 17.92
N THR A 330 7.41 -13.91 16.71
CA THR A 330 8.13 -13.84 15.44
C THR A 330 7.35 -12.99 14.45
N ALA A 331 7.98 -12.64 13.33
CA ALA A 331 7.36 -11.86 12.25
C ALA A 331 6.78 -12.74 11.11
N SER A 332 6.77 -14.07 11.31
CA SER A 332 6.26 -15.06 10.34
C SER A 332 4.84 -14.72 9.93
N GLY A 333 4.60 -14.50 8.64
CA GLY A 333 3.30 -14.10 8.09
C GLY A 333 2.86 -12.68 8.45
N LEU A 334 3.70 -11.87 9.09
CA LEU A 334 3.39 -10.48 9.51
C LEU A 334 4.13 -9.42 8.70
N VAL A 335 5.13 -9.80 7.91
CA VAL A 335 5.88 -8.86 7.05
C VAL A 335 5.51 -9.12 5.60
N ALA A 336 5.16 -8.06 4.88
CA ALA A 336 5.05 -8.09 3.43
C ALA A 336 6.14 -7.19 2.80
N LEU A 337 6.42 -7.38 1.51
CA LEU A 337 7.45 -6.62 0.81
C LEU A 337 6.95 -6.07 -0.52
N THR A 338 7.13 -4.76 -0.69
CA THR A 338 6.87 -4.03 -1.93
C THR A 338 8.13 -3.29 -2.38
N PRO A 339 8.94 -3.87 -3.28
CA PRO A 339 10.04 -3.15 -3.89
C PRO A 339 9.51 -2.02 -4.79
N VAL A 340 10.14 -0.85 -4.73
CA VAL A 340 9.82 0.30 -5.60
C VAL A 340 10.80 0.36 -6.76
N LEU A 341 10.27 0.27 -7.98
CA LEU A 341 11.02 0.22 -9.23
C LEU A 341 10.98 1.60 -9.90
N VAL A 342 12.11 2.06 -10.41
CA VAL A 342 12.21 3.29 -11.21
C VAL A 342 11.97 2.98 -12.68
N SER A 343 12.42 1.81 -13.13
CA SER A 343 12.28 1.33 -14.50
C SER A 343 11.85 -0.15 -14.53
N PRO A 344 11.20 -0.62 -15.61
CA PRO A 344 10.82 -2.03 -15.74
C PRO A 344 12.01 -3.00 -15.63
N GLY A 345 13.21 -2.54 -15.98
CA GLY A 345 14.45 -3.31 -15.97
C GLY A 345 15.14 -3.41 -14.61
N ASP A 346 14.62 -2.75 -13.56
CA ASP A 346 15.20 -2.84 -12.21
C ASP A 346 15.05 -4.21 -11.57
N LEU A 347 14.10 -5.00 -12.06
CA LEU A 347 13.89 -6.38 -11.64
C LEU A 347 14.00 -7.32 -12.84
N SER A 348 15.10 -8.08 -12.91
CA SER A 348 15.27 -9.11 -13.92
C SER A 348 14.46 -10.38 -13.58
N PRO A 349 14.22 -11.30 -14.54
CA PRO A 349 13.64 -12.61 -14.23
C PRO A 349 14.41 -13.41 -13.17
N ALA A 350 15.74 -13.26 -13.13
CA ALA A 350 16.56 -13.92 -12.11
C ALA A 350 16.36 -13.29 -10.72
N ASP A 351 16.19 -11.97 -10.64
CA ASP A 351 15.89 -11.27 -9.39
C ASP A 351 14.48 -11.61 -8.90
N ALA A 352 13.50 -11.72 -9.80
CA ALA A 352 12.15 -12.15 -9.47
C ALA A 352 12.12 -13.53 -8.79
N ARG A 353 12.83 -14.53 -9.33
CA ARG A 353 12.96 -15.86 -8.69
C ARG A 353 13.58 -15.76 -7.30
N LYS A 354 14.67 -14.99 -7.16
CA LYS A 354 15.32 -14.78 -5.87
C LYS A 354 14.39 -14.13 -4.85
N LEU A 355 13.54 -13.19 -5.28
CA LEU A 355 12.54 -12.57 -4.41
C LEU A 355 11.45 -13.56 -3.97
N VAL A 356 10.96 -14.41 -4.88
CA VAL A 356 9.98 -15.46 -4.52
C VAL A 356 10.58 -16.46 -3.53
N ASP A 357 11.80 -16.93 -3.78
CA ASP A 357 12.50 -17.84 -2.85
C ASP A 357 12.76 -17.16 -1.50
N PHE A 358 13.12 -15.87 -1.53
CA PHE A 358 13.34 -15.09 -0.32
C PHE A 358 12.05 -14.91 0.47
N ALA A 359 10.93 -14.60 -0.19
CA ALA A 359 9.63 -14.47 0.45
C ALA A 359 9.19 -15.76 1.11
N THR A 360 9.40 -16.90 0.45
CA THR A 360 9.09 -18.22 1.01
C THR A 360 9.95 -18.55 2.22
N ARG A 361 11.27 -18.30 2.16
CA ARG A 361 12.18 -18.57 3.30
C ARG A 361 11.93 -17.68 4.52
N HIS A 362 11.46 -16.46 4.29
CA HIS A 362 11.15 -15.49 5.35
C HIS A 362 9.66 -15.51 5.77
N ASP A 363 8.87 -16.41 5.20
CA ASP A 363 7.42 -16.51 5.43
C ASP A 363 6.71 -15.14 5.31
N LEU A 364 6.98 -14.44 4.22
CA LEU A 364 6.37 -13.13 3.97
C LEU A 364 4.87 -13.30 3.69
N ALA A 365 4.06 -12.41 4.27
CA ALA A 365 2.60 -12.39 4.09
C ALA A 365 2.21 -12.25 2.61
N TRP A 366 2.91 -11.37 1.87
CA TRP A 366 2.83 -11.26 0.42
C TRP A 366 4.03 -10.52 -0.18
N LEU A 367 4.15 -10.61 -1.50
CA LEU A 367 5.00 -9.75 -2.33
C LEU A 367 4.14 -8.80 -3.15
N SER A 368 4.65 -7.62 -3.46
CA SER A 368 4.08 -6.68 -4.42
C SER A 368 5.20 -5.95 -5.16
N THR A 369 4.87 -5.02 -6.05
CA THR A 369 5.80 -4.08 -6.67
C THR A 369 5.12 -2.73 -6.84
N ARG A 370 5.91 -1.65 -6.88
CA ARG A 370 5.39 -0.30 -7.12
C ARG A 370 6.30 0.52 -8.03
N GLY A 371 5.78 1.61 -8.57
CA GLY A 371 6.52 2.46 -9.51
C GLY A 371 6.38 1.92 -10.93
N ALA A 372 7.49 1.72 -11.63
CA ALA A 372 7.47 1.18 -12.97
C ALA A 372 6.90 -0.25 -13.01
N THR A 373 6.03 -0.53 -13.99
CA THR A 373 5.48 -1.86 -14.22
C THR A 373 6.59 -2.82 -14.68
N PRO A 374 6.81 -3.96 -13.98
CA PRO A 374 7.75 -4.97 -14.45
C PRO A 374 7.30 -5.59 -15.78
N SER A 375 8.23 -6.25 -16.49
CA SER A 375 7.88 -7.03 -17.68
C SER A 375 6.88 -8.16 -17.35
N LEU A 376 6.11 -8.61 -18.34
CA LEU A 376 5.15 -9.71 -18.17
C LEU A 376 5.80 -11.00 -17.66
N ASP A 377 7.03 -11.32 -18.08
CA ASP A 377 7.73 -12.51 -17.62
C ASP A 377 8.13 -12.41 -16.15
N VAL A 378 8.51 -11.21 -15.70
CA VAL A 378 8.78 -10.93 -14.29
C VAL A 378 7.50 -11.03 -13.47
N LEU A 379 6.40 -10.44 -13.92
CA LEU A 379 5.11 -10.53 -13.25
C LEU A 379 4.61 -11.98 -13.13
N ARG A 380 4.76 -12.79 -14.18
CA ARG A 380 4.43 -14.22 -14.15
C ARG A 380 5.24 -14.97 -13.10
N LEU A 381 6.55 -14.69 -13.00
CA LEU A 381 7.41 -15.32 -11.99
C LEU A 381 7.01 -14.92 -10.58
N LEU A 382 6.78 -13.63 -10.32
CA LEU A 382 6.34 -13.14 -9.00
C LEU A 382 4.99 -13.71 -8.60
N SER A 383 4.08 -13.89 -9.57
CA SER A 383 2.71 -14.36 -9.38
C SER A 383 2.56 -15.88 -9.35
N SER A 384 3.65 -16.63 -9.55
CA SER A 384 3.62 -18.08 -9.47
C SER A 384 3.63 -18.53 -8.01
N PRO A 385 2.88 -19.57 -7.63
CA PRO A 385 3.04 -20.16 -6.30
C PRO A 385 4.48 -20.63 -6.13
N PRO A 386 5.05 -20.58 -4.90
CA PRO A 386 6.36 -21.14 -4.64
C PRO A 386 6.34 -22.64 -5.00
N LEU A 387 7.40 -23.09 -5.70
CA LEU A 387 7.56 -24.47 -6.18
C LEU A 387 7.82 -25.46 -5.04
#